data_AF-A0A4W5L7H0-F1
#
_entry.id   AF-A0A4W5L7H0-F1
#
_cell.length_a   1.000
_cell.length_b   1.000
_cell.length_c   1.000
_cell.angle_alpha   90.00
_cell.angle_beta   90.00
_cell.angle_gamma   90.00
#
_symmetry.space_group_name_H-M   'P 1'
#
loop_
_entity.id
_entity.type
_entity.pdbx_description
1 polymer ?
#
loop_
_entity_poly.entity_id
_entity_poly.type
_entity_poly.pdbx_seq_one_letter_code
_entity_poly.pdbx_strand_id
1 'polypeptide(L)'
;MEVYDRVLNLVYNKLDWTMTQHTSRLWKGYLTKKERDGGLHQITWPPHSSDLNPNEMVWDELDRRVKEKQSTSVQHMWELLQDCWKSILGEAG
;
A
#
# COMPACT_ATOMS: atom_id res chain seq x y z
N MET A 1 6.84 -1.67 -19.91
CA MET A 1 7.10 -0.50 -19.06
C MET A 1 5.85 0.36 -18.83
N GLU A 2 5.09 0.75 -19.86
CA GLU A 2 3.89 1.62 -19.68
C GLU A 2 2.78 1.08 -18.77
N VAL A 3 2.51 -0.23 -18.79
CA VAL A 3 1.46 -0.83 -17.94
C VAL A 3 1.86 -0.78 -16.46
N TYR A 4 3.14 -1.02 -16.19
CA TYR A 4 3.73 -0.97 -14.86
C TYR A 4 3.69 0.44 -14.31
N ASP A 5 4.15 1.42 -15.10
CA ASP A 5 4.12 2.82 -14.71
C ASP A 5 2.70 3.32 -14.48
N ARG A 6 1.70 2.86 -15.25
CA ARG A 6 0.30 3.25 -15.03
C ARG A 6 -0.29 2.65 -13.77
N VAL A 7 -0.06 1.36 -13.49
CA VAL A 7 -0.57 0.69 -12.29
C VAL A 7 0.14 1.19 -11.04
N LEU A 8 1.47 1.30 -11.09
CA LEU A 8 2.25 1.84 -9.98
C LEU A 8 1.90 3.31 -9.75
N ASN A 9 1.82 4.17 -10.77
CA ASN A 9 1.37 5.55 -10.57
C ASN A 9 -0.04 5.62 -9.99
N LEU A 10 -0.98 4.75 -10.39
CA LEU A 10 -2.34 4.78 -9.83
C LEU A 10 -2.36 4.35 -8.36
N VAL A 11 -1.46 3.46 -7.94
CA VAL A 11 -1.33 3.02 -6.55
C VAL A 11 -0.54 4.03 -5.72
N TYR A 12 0.60 4.52 -6.23
CA TYR A 12 1.49 5.47 -5.57
C TYR A 12 0.86 6.87 -5.43
N ASN A 13 0.18 7.38 -6.46
CA ASN A 13 -0.59 8.65 -6.34
C ASN A 13 -1.83 8.50 -5.45
N LYS A 14 -2.29 7.27 -5.19
CA LYS A 14 -3.38 6.98 -4.24
C LYS A 14 -2.87 6.79 -2.80
N LEU A 15 -1.56 6.60 -2.63
CA LEU A 15 -0.87 6.52 -1.35
C LEU A 15 -0.19 7.84 -0.95
N ASP A 16 -0.22 8.87 -1.81
CA ASP A 16 0.21 10.23 -1.42
C ASP A 16 -0.55 10.64 -0.14
N TRP A 17 0.23 10.81 0.92
CA TRP A 17 -0.19 11.11 2.28
C TRP A 17 -1.00 12.42 2.41
N THR A 18 -1.07 13.23 1.35
CA THR A 18 -1.95 14.41 1.25
C THR A 18 -3.37 14.08 0.77
N MET A 19 -3.76 12.80 0.72
CA MET A 19 -5.11 12.36 0.38
C MET A 19 -6.16 12.87 1.40
N THR A 20 -6.85 13.95 1.05
CA THR A 20 -7.99 14.53 1.80
C THR A 20 -9.09 13.53 2.13
N GLN A 21 -9.18 12.40 1.41
CA GLN A 21 -10.13 11.33 1.67
C GLN A 21 -9.93 10.68 3.06
N HIS A 22 -8.68 10.46 3.47
CA HIS A 22 -8.30 9.94 4.80
C HIS A 22 -8.51 10.95 5.93
N THR A 23 -8.89 12.18 5.62
CA THR A 23 -9.25 13.20 6.61
C THR A 23 -10.68 13.72 6.43
N SER A 24 -11.47 13.08 5.56
CA SER A 24 -12.87 13.40 5.31
C SER A 24 -13.73 13.21 6.57
N ARG A 25 -14.84 13.94 6.66
CA ARG A 25 -15.76 13.87 7.81
C ARG A 25 -16.28 12.44 8.05
N LEU A 26 -16.63 11.73 6.98
CA LEU A 26 -17.14 10.36 7.06
C LEU A 26 -16.07 9.41 7.62
N TRP A 27 -14.85 9.48 7.08
CA TRP A 27 -13.75 8.64 7.51
C TRP A 27 -13.34 8.90 8.97
N LYS A 28 -13.19 10.17 9.35
CA LYS A 28 -12.91 10.57 10.74
C LYS A 28 -14.00 10.11 11.70
N GLY A 29 -15.27 10.25 11.33
CA GLY A 29 -16.40 9.77 12.14
C GLY A 29 -16.34 8.26 12.38
N TYR A 30 -16.02 7.48 11.34
CA TYR A 30 -15.86 6.04 11.45
C TYR A 30 -14.68 5.64 12.35
N LEU A 31 -13.50 6.23 12.14
CA LEU A 31 -12.32 5.92 12.93
C LEU A 31 -12.48 6.29 14.41
N THR A 32 -13.01 7.49 14.71
CA THR A 32 -13.27 7.92 16.10
C THR A 32 -14.25 6.98 16.80
N LYS A 33 -15.26 6.45 16.09
CA LYS A 33 -16.15 5.43 16.66
C LYS A 33 -15.39 4.15 16.96
N LYS A 34 -14.62 3.63 16.00
CA LYS A 34 -13.82 2.40 16.18
C LYS A 34 -12.80 2.50 17.31
N GLU A 35 -12.19 3.66 17.48
CA GLU A 35 -11.25 3.92 18.58
C GLU A 35 -11.96 3.98 19.94
N ARG A 36 -13.12 4.64 20.02
CA ARG A 36 -13.96 4.64 21.24
C ARG A 36 -14.40 3.23 21.63
N ASP A 37 -14.73 2.40 20.64
CA ASP A 37 -15.13 1.01 20.85
C ASP A 37 -13.92 0.10 21.19
N GLY A 38 -12.69 0.64 21.23
CA GLY A 38 -11.46 -0.10 21.53
C GLY A 38 -10.98 -1.01 20.40
N GLY A 39 -11.54 -0.89 19.19
CA GLY A 39 -11.23 -1.77 18.05
C GLY A 39 -9.98 -1.38 17.26
N LEU A 40 -9.45 -0.17 17.47
CA LEU A 40 -8.18 0.31 16.92
C LEU A 40 -7.66 1.48 17.75
N HIS A 41 -6.39 1.84 17.52
CA HIS A 41 -5.83 3.12 17.98
C HIS A 41 -5.30 3.89 16.77
N GLN A 42 -5.65 5.17 16.66
CA GLN A 42 -5.15 6.01 15.59
C GLN A 42 -3.75 6.51 15.94
N ILE A 43 -2.78 6.27 15.06
CA ILE A 43 -1.45 6.86 15.19
C ILE A 43 -1.46 8.27 14.57
N THR A 44 -0.83 9.22 15.28
CA THR A 44 -0.57 10.53 14.68
C THR A 44 0.62 10.40 13.77
N TRP A 45 0.44 10.78 12.51
CA TRP A 45 1.48 10.64 11.49
C TRP A 45 1.84 12.00 10.90
N PRO A 46 3.13 12.34 10.80
CA PRO A 46 3.55 13.64 10.30
C PRO A 46 3.31 13.75 8.78
N PRO A 47 3.03 14.96 8.26
CA PRO A 47 2.96 15.17 6.83
C PRO A 47 4.31 14.87 6.16
N HIS A 48 4.28 14.28 4.96
CA HIS A 48 5.45 13.93 4.15
C HIS A 48 6.42 12.91 4.76
N SER A 49 6.00 12.15 5.77
CA SER A 49 6.82 11.10 6.39
C SER A 49 6.59 9.74 5.74
N SER A 50 6.88 9.62 4.44
CA SER A 50 6.83 8.34 3.73
C SER A 50 7.95 7.40 4.18
N ASP A 51 9.09 7.94 4.58
CA ASP A 51 10.24 7.22 5.16
C ASP A 51 9.88 6.44 6.42
N LEU A 52 8.93 6.95 7.21
CA LEU A 52 8.47 6.28 8.42
C LEU A 52 7.51 5.13 8.12
N ASN A 53 6.89 5.09 6.93
CA ASN A 53 5.76 4.21 6.62
C ASN A 53 6.26 2.82 6.20
N PRO A 54 6.08 1.77 7.02
CA PRO A 54 6.57 0.43 6.68
C PRO A 54 5.94 -0.12 5.40
N ASN A 55 4.76 0.38 5.00
CA ASN A 55 4.12 -0.05 3.76
C ASN A 55 4.94 0.33 2.53
N GLU A 56 5.67 1.45 2.54
CA GLU A 56 6.56 1.83 1.42
C GLU A 56 7.63 0.76 1.20
N MET A 57 8.26 0.28 2.28
CA MET A 57 9.27 -0.78 2.20
C MET A 57 8.70 -2.08 1.60
N VAL A 58 7.46 -2.42 1.97
CA VAL A 58 6.80 -3.62 1.44
C VAL A 58 6.46 -3.44 -0.04
N TRP A 59 5.99 -2.25 -0.44
CA TRP A 59 5.73 -1.94 -1.85
C TRP A 59 7.00 -1.96 -2.70
N ASP A 60 8.11 -1.42 -2.19
CA ASP A 60 9.41 -1.45 -2.87
C ASP A 60 9.88 -2.89 -3.13
N GLU A 61 9.75 -3.77 -2.14
CA GLU A 61 10.14 -5.17 -2.28
C GLU A 61 9.21 -5.94 -3.25
N LEU A 62 7.89 -5.68 -3.20
CA LEU A 62 6.95 -6.24 -4.16
C LEU A 62 7.26 -5.80 -5.60
N ASP A 63 7.50 -4.50 -5.79
CA ASP A 63 7.83 -3.93 -7.09
C ASP A 63 9.11 -4.57 -7.65
N ARG A 64 10.16 -4.69 -6.82
CA ARG A 64 11.41 -5.37 -7.18
C ARG A 64 11.17 -6.82 -7.63
N ARG A 65 10.47 -7.62 -6.82
CA ARG A 65 10.21 -9.06 -7.11
C ARG A 65 9.37 -9.26 -8.36
N VAL A 66 8.37 -8.41 -8.61
CA VAL A 66 7.50 -8.55 -9.79
C VAL A 66 8.22 -8.06 -11.06
N LYS A 67 9.09 -7.03 -10.95
CA LYS A 67 9.95 -6.57 -12.06
C LYS A 67 10.95 -7.65 -12.49
N GLU A 68 11.55 -8.38 -11.55
CA GLU A 68 12.46 -9.51 -11.84
C GLU A 68 11.78 -10.61 -12.66
N LYS A 69 10.48 -10.86 -12.44
CA LYS A 69 9.71 -11.91 -13.11
C LYS A 69 9.14 -11.48 -14.48
N GLN A 70 9.31 -10.22 -14.87
CA GLN A 70 8.88 -9.65 -16.15
C GLN A 70 7.41 -9.97 -16.55
N SER A 71 6.46 -9.29 -15.93
CA SER A 71 5.05 -9.43 -16.31
C SER A 71 4.78 -8.99 -17.75
N THR A 72 4.04 -9.79 -18.50
CA THR A 72 3.67 -9.54 -19.91
C THR A 72 2.26 -8.97 -20.08
N SER A 73 1.42 -9.01 -19.03
CA SER A 73 0.05 -8.50 -19.03
C SER A 73 -0.37 -8.05 -17.63
N VAL A 74 -1.47 -7.29 -17.53
CA VAL A 74 -2.05 -6.86 -16.25
C VAL A 74 -2.48 -8.07 -15.40
N GLN A 75 -3.08 -9.08 -16.02
CA GLN A 75 -3.52 -10.29 -15.32
C GLN A 75 -2.32 -11.06 -14.74
N HIS A 76 -1.27 -11.23 -15.55
CA HIS A 76 -0.04 -11.87 -15.12
C HIS A 76 0.66 -11.06 -14.01
N MET A 77 0.66 -9.73 -14.10
CA MET A 77 1.18 -8.86 -13.03
C MET A 77 0.42 -9.05 -11.71
N TRP A 78 -0.92 -9.16 -11.76
CA TRP A 78 -1.75 -9.42 -10.58
C TRP A 78 -1.48 -10.78 -9.94
N GLU A 79 -1.29 -11.82 -10.73
CA GLU A 79 -0.90 -13.16 -10.27
C GLU A 79 0.48 -13.12 -9.59
N LEU A 80 1.47 -12.49 -10.26
CA LEU A 80 2.81 -12.34 -9.73
C LEU A 80 2.85 -11.53 -8.42
N LEU A 81 2.06 -10.47 -8.30
CA LEU A 81 1.95 -9.67 -7.08
C LEU A 81 1.47 -10.51 -5.90
N GLN A 82 0.42 -11.32 -6.10
CA GLN A 82 -0.09 -12.22 -5.05
C GLN A 82 0.93 -13.28 -4.65
N ASP A 83 1.65 -13.84 -5.61
CA ASP A 83 2.68 -14.86 -5.33
C ASP A 83 3.88 -14.27 -4.60
N CYS A 84 4.33 -13.07 -4.99
CA CYS A 84 5.41 -12.36 -4.28
C CYS A 84 4.99 -11.96 -2.87
N TRP A 85 3.75 -11.52 -2.67
CA TRP A 85 3.21 -11.23 -1.34
C TRP A 85 3.24 -12.45 -0.42
N LYS A 86 2.78 -13.61 -0.93
CA LYS A 86 2.80 -14.87 -0.18
C LYS A 86 4.22 -15.31 0.19
N SER A 87 5.19 -15.11 -0.70
CA SER A 87 6.57 -15.51 -0.40
C SER A 87 7.23 -14.62 0.65
N ILE A 88 6.95 -13.31 0.65
CA ILE A 88 7.39 -12.40 1.73
C ILE A 88 6.86 -12.88 3.09
N LEU A 89 5.60 -13.33 3.16
CA LEU A 89 5.01 -13.87 4.39
C LEU A 89 5.59 -15.23 4.81
N GLY A 90 5.99 -16.07 3.85
CA GLY A 90 6.55 -17.40 4.11
C GLY A 90 8.03 -17.43 4.47
N GLU A 91 8.79 -16.38 4.14
CA GLU A 91 10.22 -16.23 4.47
C GLU A 91 10.46 -15.73 5.91
N ALA A 92 9.42 -15.23 6.59
CA ALA A 92 9.50 -14.72 7.96
C ALA A 92 9.48 -15.82 9.05
N GLY A 93 9.82 -17.06 8.70
CA GLY A 93 9.79 -18.25 9.57
C GLY A 93 11.17 -18.76 9.97
#